data_AF-A0A7I7KXQ3-F1
#
_entry.id   AF-A0A7I7KXQ3-F1
#
_cell.length_a   1.000
_cell.length_b   1.000
_cell.length_c   1.000
_cell.angle_alpha   90.00
_cell.angle_beta   90.00
_cell.angle_gamma   90.00
#
_symmetry.space_group_name_H-M   'P 1'
#
loop_
_entity.id
_entity.type
_entity.pdbx_description
1 polymer ?
#
loop_
_entity_poly.entity_id
_entity_poly.type
_entity_poly.pdbx_seq_one_letter_code
_entity_poly.pdbx_strand_id
1 'polypeptide(L)' 'MDRLGRYDPAAVIAGFAVDPLSTAGFPEITTTISHLRDVLGDPTYESLARKGETMTIAEIVMHAYDQIDQARAELKAVST' A
#
# COMPACT_ATOMS: atom_id res chain seq x y z
N MET A 1 -5.63 -1.65 5.84
CA MET A 1 -4.72 -0.57 6.27
C MET A 1 -5.16 0.04 7.60
N ASP A 2 -6.47 0.20 7.83
CA ASP A 2 -7.03 1.01 8.93
C ASP A 2 -6.72 0.54 10.34
N ARG A 3 -6.87 -0.76 10.61
CA ARG A 3 -6.67 -1.29 11.96
C ARG A 3 -5.24 -1.06 12.48
N LEU A 4 -4.25 -1.00 11.60
CA LEU A 4 -2.84 -0.84 11.94
C LEU A 4 -2.24 0.47 11.37
N GLY A 5 -3.06 1.38 10.83
CA GLY A 5 -2.59 2.64 10.25
C GLY A 5 -1.59 2.51 9.08
N ARG A 6 -1.58 1.38 8.36
CA ARG A 6 -0.57 1.08 7.32
C ARG A 6 -0.90 1.74 5.97
N TYR A 7 -1.10 3.05 5.97
CA TYR A 7 -1.47 3.81 4.77
C TYR A 7 -0.29 4.07 3.84
N ASP A 8 0.88 4.48 4.36
CA ASP A 8 2.04 4.74 3.50
C ASP A 8 2.50 3.52 2.69
N PRO A 9 2.64 2.33 3.30
CA PRO A 9 3.04 1.13 2.57
C PRO A 9 1.98 0.68 1.57
N ALA A 10 0.71 0.95 1.86
CA ALA A 10 -0.38 0.70 0.92
C ALA A 10 -0.24 1.54 -0.34
N ALA A 11 0.08 2.81 -0.20
CA ALA A 11 0.27 3.72 -1.32
C ALA A 11 1.46 3.29 -2.19
N VAL A 12 2.56 2.81 -1.57
CA VAL A 12 3.70 2.24 -2.31
C VAL A 12 3.28 0.98 -3.09
N ILE A 13 2.60 0.03 -2.46
CA ILE A 13 2.14 -1.19 -3.13
C ILE A 13 1.14 -0.86 -4.26
N ALA A 14 0.22 0.08 -4.02
CA ALA A 14 -0.72 0.55 -5.04
C ALA A 14 0.01 1.17 -6.23
N GLY A 15 1.03 2.00 -5.99
CA GLY A 15 1.84 2.60 -7.05
C GLY A 15 2.53 1.59 -7.98
N PHE A 16 2.93 0.43 -7.45
CA PHE A 16 3.50 -0.66 -8.26
C PHE A 16 2.42 -1.46 -9.01
N ALA A 17 1.30 -1.76 -8.36
CA ALA A 17 0.33 -2.76 -8.82
C ALA A 17 -0.83 -2.18 -9.65
N VAL A 18 -1.05 -0.88 -9.62
CA VAL A 18 -2.21 -0.23 -10.25
C VAL A 18 -1.94 0.02 -11.73
N ASP A 19 -2.79 -0.57 -12.56
CA ASP A 19 -2.79 -0.42 -14.00
C ASP A 19 -4.26 -0.58 -14.51
N PRO A 20 -4.54 -0.30 -15.79
CA PRO A 20 -5.90 -0.41 -16.33
C PRO A 20 -6.52 -1.81 -16.18
N LEU A 21 -5.73 -2.87 -16.25
CA LEU A 21 -6.22 -4.24 -16.06
C LEU A 21 -6.58 -4.50 -14.60
N SER A 22 -5.73 -4.12 -13.65
CA SER A 22 -6.01 -4.34 -12.22
C SER A 22 -7.20 -3.52 -11.74
N THR A 23 -7.33 -2.26 -12.17
CA THR A 23 -8.51 -1.43 -11.85
C THR A 23 -9.81 -1.92 -12.46
N ALA A 24 -9.76 -2.51 -13.67
CA ALA A 24 -10.94 -3.13 -14.29
C ALA A 24 -11.32 -4.47 -13.61
N GLY A 25 -10.33 -5.24 -13.17
CA GLY A 25 -10.55 -6.55 -12.53
C GLY A 25 -10.96 -6.47 -11.06
N PHE A 26 -10.56 -5.40 -10.36
CA PHE A 26 -10.75 -5.25 -8.92
C PHE A 26 -11.25 -3.83 -8.58
N PRO A 27 -12.57 -3.59 -8.61
CA PRO A 27 -13.16 -2.28 -8.31
C PRO A 27 -12.75 -1.71 -6.94
N GLU A 28 -12.42 -2.59 -5.98
CA GLU A 28 -11.95 -2.25 -4.64
C GLU A 28 -10.61 -1.49 -4.65
N ILE A 29 -9.82 -1.60 -5.73
CA ILE A 29 -8.59 -0.83 -5.91
C ILE A 29 -8.92 0.67 -5.97
N THR A 30 -9.93 1.06 -6.75
CA THR A 30 -10.35 2.46 -6.88
C THR A 30 -10.83 3.02 -5.54
N THR A 31 -11.61 2.23 -4.79
CA THR A 31 -12.04 2.59 -3.43
C THR A 31 -10.84 2.74 -2.49
N THR A 32 -9.88 1.83 -2.56
CA THR A 32 -8.66 1.88 -1.73
C THR A 32 -7.81 3.10 -2.06
N ILE A 33 -7.62 3.42 -3.34
CA ILE A 33 -6.89 4.63 -3.76
C ILE A 33 -7.57 5.89 -3.24
N SER A 34 -8.90 5.97 -3.37
CA SER A 34 -9.68 7.11 -2.87
C SER A 34 -9.48 7.27 -1.35
N HIS A 35 -9.60 6.17 -0.60
CA HIS A 35 -9.37 6.16 0.83
C HIS A 35 -7.94 6.57 1.22
N LEU A 36 -6.94 6.11 0.47
CA LEU A 36 -5.54 6.48 0.71
C LEU A 36 -5.28 7.97 0.45
N ARG A 37 -5.92 8.55 -0.57
CA ARG A 37 -5.84 10.00 -0.82
C ARG A 37 -6.51 10.80 0.28
N ASP A 38 -7.65 10.34 0.78
CA ASP A 38 -8.38 11.01 1.86
C ASP A 38 -7.57 11.03 3.17
N VAL A 39 -6.92 9.93 3.53
CA VAL A 39 -6.16 9.82 4.79
C VAL A 39 -4.74 10.37 4.72
N LEU A 40 -4.05 10.28 3.58
CA LEU A 40 -2.67 10.75 3.41
C LEU A 40 -2.58 12.18 2.86
N GLY A 41 -3.64 12.63 2.18
CA GLY A 41 -3.61 13.75 1.26
C GLY A 41 -3.01 13.38 -0.09
N ASP A 42 -3.49 14.05 -1.14
CA ASP A 42 -3.07 13.81 -2.53
C ASP A 42 -1.54 13.90 -2.74
N PRO A 43 -0.81 14.93 -2.26
CA PRO A 43 0.62 15.04 -2.52
C PRO A 43 1.43 13.88 -1.92
N THR A 44 1.06 13.45 -0.71
CA THR A 44 1.70 12.34 0.00
C THR A 44 1.44 11.03 -0.73
N TYR A 45 0.18 10.79 -1.11
CA TYR A 45 -0.19 9.61 -1.88
C TYR A 45 0.59 9.56 -3.20
N GLU A 46 0.62 10.64 -3.98
CA GLU A 46 1.32 10.69 -5.27
C GLU A 46 2.81 10.41 -5.13
N SER A 47 3.46 10.98 -4.11
CA SER A 47 4.88 10.73 -3.86
C SER A 47 5.16 9.26 -3.53
N LEU A 48 4.31 8.63 -2.73
CA LEU A 48 4.46 7.23 -2.34
C LEU A 48 4.12 6.27 -3.48
N ALA A 49 3.07 6.58 -4.24
CA ALA A 49 2.69 5.82 -5.42
C ALA A 49 3.80 5.87 -6.48
N ARG A 50 4.38 7.05 -6.74
CA ARG A 50 5.52 7.19 -7.66
C ARG A 50 6.74 6.39 -7.20
N LYS A 51 7.00 6.35 -5.89
CA LYS A 51 8.05 5.49 -5.35
C LYS A 51 7.79 4.02 -5.70
N GLY A 52 6.57 3.53 -5.49
CA GLY A 52 6.17 2.17 -5.86
C GLY A 52 6.27 1.88 -7.37
N GLU A 53 5.82 2.82 -8.20
CA GLU A 53 5.88 2.74 -9.67
C GLU A 53 7.31 2.52 -10.19
N THR A 54 8.30 3.11 -9.52
CA THR A 54 9.72 2.98 -9.90
C THR A 54 10.39 1.70 -9.41
N MET A 55 9.72 0.89 -8.58
CA MET A 55 10.31 -0.33 -8.03
C MET A 55 10.32 -1.46 -9.05
N THR A 56 11.39 -2.25 -9.02
CA THR A 56 11.45 -3.57 -9.65
C THR A 56 10.55 -4.56 -8.91
N ILE A 57 10.24 -5.68 -9.58
CA ILE A 57 9.53 -6.80 -8.95
C ILE A 57 10.27 -7.31 -7.69
N ALA A 58 11.61 -7.34 -7.72
CA ALA A 58 12.39 -7.80 -6.57
C ALA A 58 12.24 -6.85 -5.37
N GLU A 59 12.29 -5.54 -5.61
CA GLU A 59 12.15 -4.52 -4.57
C GLU A 59 10.75 -4.52 -3.96
N ILE A 60 9.70 -4.64 -4.78
CA ILE A 60 8.33 -4.67 -4.23
C ILE A 60 8.05 -5.96 -3.46
N VAL A 61 8.62 -7.09 -3.89
CA VAL A 61 8.50 -8.37 -3.18
C VAL A 61 9.19 -8.27 -1.81
N MET A 62 10.41 -7.73 -1.75
CA MET A 62 11.10 -7.48 -0.49
C MET A 62 10.29 -6.53 0.41
N HIS A 63 9.80 -5.41 -0.15
CA HIS A 63 8.97 -4.47 0.59
C HIS A 63 7.72 -5.16 1.16
N ALA A 64 7.01 -5.95 0.37
CA ALA A 64 5.82 -6.68 0.83
C ALA A 64 6.14 -7.66 1.97
N TYR A 65 7.27 -8.39 1.90
CA TYR A 65 7.70 -9.26 2.99
C TYR A 65 7.98 -8.48 4.28
N ASP A 66 8.72 -7.37 4.20
CA ASP A 66 8.98 -6.50 5.35
C ASP A 66 7.66 -6.00 5.97
N GLN A 67 6.69 -5.61 5.14
CA GLN A 67 5.40 -5.14 5.63
C GLN A 67 4.58 -6.25 6.31
N ILE A 68 4.65 -7.49 5.83
CA ILE A 68 3.99 -8.64 6.46
C ILE A 68 4.62 -8.93 7.83
N ASP A 69 5.94 -8.91 7.91
CA ASP A 69 6.64 -9.21 9.16
C ASP A 69 6.42 -8.14 10.22
N GLN A 70 6.43 -6.86 9.83
CA GLN A 70 6.03 -5.77 10.71
C GLN A 70 4.58 -5.91 11.20
N ALA A 71 3.64 -6.19 10.29
CA ALA A 71 2.23 -6.36 10.68
C ALA A 71 2.04 -7.54 11.64
N ARG A 72 2.80 -8.63 11.46
CA ARG A 72 2.81 -9.77 12.39
C ARG A 72 3.39 -9.39 13.76
N ALA A 73 4.46 -8.60 13.80
CA ALA A 73 5.06 -8.14 15.05
C ALA A 73 4.11 -7.22 15.83
N GLU A 74 3.51 -6.23 15.15
CA GLU A 74 2.51 -5.32 15.73
C GLU A 74 1.29 -6.07 16.26
N LEU A 75 0.77 -7.02 15.47
CA LEU A 75 -0.39 -7.81 15.88
C LEU A 75 -0.10 -8.63 17.15
N LYS A 76 1.10 -9.23 17.26
CA LYS A 76 1.52 -9.95 18.47
C LYS A 76 1.61 -9.01 19.68
N ALA A 77 2.18 -7.81 19.49
CA ALA A 77 2.33 -6.82 20.54
C ALA A 77 0.97 -6.34 21.10
N VAL A 78 -0.05 -6.18 20.24
CA VAL A 78 -1.41 -5.77 20.66
C VAL A 78 -2.22 -6.92 21.25
N SER A 79 -1.82 -8.18 21.00
CA SER A 79 -2.50 -9.37 21.50
C SER A 79 -1.94 -9.88 22.84
N THR A 80 -0.98 -9.17 23.43
CA THR A 80 -0.33 -9.50 24.72
C THR A 80 -0.82 -8.54 25.80
#